data_AF-A0AAV6UGE2-F1
#
_entry.id   AF-A0AAV6UGE2-F1
#
_cell.length_a   1.000
_cell.length_b   1.000
_cell.length_c   1.000
_cell.angle_alpha   90.00
_cell.angle_beta   90.00
_cell.angle_gamma   90.00
#
_symmetry.space_group_name_H-M   'P 1'
#
loop_
_entity.id
_entity.type
_entity.pdbx_description
1 polymer ?
#
loop_
_entity_poly.entity_id
_entity_poly.type
_entity_poly.pdbx_seq_one_letter_code
_entity_poly.pdbx_strand_id
1 'polypeptide(L)'
;MWNSVFVAFLVIAGSTAFVFRDCDLKKCDKFKITGIRPDMAPNEQQLLQVCGIMLERFSCIDNSIKDCTGQDLEELSSSDNTTVADTSTMLFNLQRLGVDLCDEDSLLHASYVANVDCFNDFLRKPHPECLEEANTVYEAYIQAQKVLGAVKTLTEEAQDAECLITAHTVACATILLGEECGEVARTTLVEVMRRVRYMSLSMDVCTKEQFEMLKTGYLGFVELEEPRKSYFRQAFEAGKK
;
A
#
# COMPACT_ATOMS: atom_id res chain seq x y z
N MET A 1 1.82 -5.83 7.48
CA MET A 1 1.10 -5.32 6.30
C MET A 1 0.11 -4.21 6.69
N TRP A 2 -0.84 -4.43 7.60
CA TRP A 2 -1.79 -3.37 7.99
C TRP A 2 -1.22 -2.32 8.96
N ASN A 3 -0.31 -2.74 9.85
CA ASN A 3 0.52 -1.80 10.60
C ASN A 3 1.20 -0.84 9.63
N SER A 4 1.69 -1.30 8.47
CA SER A 4 2.36 -0.45 7.48
C SER A 4 1.41 0.49 6.72
N VAL A 5 0.12 0.19 6.59
CA VAL A 5 -0.88 1.10 5.99
C VAL A 5 -1.32 2.16 7.00
N PHE A 6 -1.63 1.78 8.25
CA PHE A 6 -1.91 2.75 9.32
C PHE A 6 -0.68 3.55 9.73
N VAL A 7 0.49 2.92 9.73
CA VAL A 7 1.79 3.58 9.87
C VAL A 7 2.07 4.42 8.63
N ALA A 8 1.65 4.08 7.41
CA ALA A 8 1.70 5.02 6.30
C ALA A 8 0.85 6.27 6.60
N PHE A 9 -0.40 6.13 7.07
CA PHE A 9 -1.20 7.28 7.55
C PHE A 9 -0.50 8.13 8.64
N LEU A 10 0.37 7.52 9.47
CA LEU A 10 1.12 8.20 10.54
C LEU A 10 2.51 8.74 10.11
N VAL A 11 3.22 8.06 9.20
CA VAL A 11 4.59 8.33 8.72
C VAL A 11 4.61 9.40 7.64
N ILE A 12 3.49 9.60 6.93
CA ILE A 12 3.31 10.70 5.98
C ILE A 12 3.65 12.06 6.60
N ALA A 13 3.44 12.25 7.91
CA ALA A 13 3.82 13.48 8.59
C ALA A 13 5.34 13.79 8.51
N GLY A 14 6.19 12.77 8.40
CA GLY A 14 7.64 12.93 8.27
C GLY A 14 8.09 13.27 6.86
N SER A 15 7.54 12.60 5.84
CA SER A 15 7.94 12.74 4.43
C SER A 15 7.34 13.98 3.76
N THR A 16 6.09 14.35 4.11
CA THR A 16 5.45 15.54 3.53
C THR A 16 6.07 16.84 4.02
N ALA A 17 6.57 16.86 5.25
CA ALA A 17 7.33 17.98 5.80
C ALA A 17 8.66 18.23 5.08
N PHE A 18 9.17 17.27 4.29
CA PHE A 18 10.39 17.44 3.50
C PHE A 18 10.11 18.09 2.14
N VAL A 19 9.05 17.66 1.45
CA VAL A 19 8.68 18.18 0.12
C VAL A 19 7.97 19.54 0.22
N PHE A 20 7.12 19.70 1.22
CA PHE A 20 6.39 20.94 1.51
C PHE A 20 6.97 21.66 2.73
N ARG A 21 8.31 21.68 2.85
CA ARG A 21 9.01 22.21 4.03
C ARG A 21 8.66 23.66 4.35
N ASP A 22 8.31 24.45 3.33
CA ASP A 22 7.92 25.84 3.46
C ASP A 22 6.44 26.02 3.83
N CYS A 23 5.64 24.96 3.73
CA CYS A 23 4.25 24.96 4.14
C CYS A 23 4.15 24.55 5.63
N ASP A 24 3.42 25.34 6.43
CA ASP A 24 3.20 25.03 7.85
C ASP A 24 2.17 23.89 8.03
N LEU A 25 2.57 22.66 7.68
CA LEU A 25 1.75 21.46 7.85
C LEU A 25 1.68 21.00 9.30
N LYS A 26 2.61 21.43 10.16
CA LYS A 26 2.64 21.08 11.59
C LYS A 26 1.38 21.53 12.33
N LYS A 27 0.72 22.59 11.87
CA LYS A 27 -0.56 23.03 12.43
C LYS A 27 -1.67 21.98 12.27
N CYS A 28 -1.54 21.08 11.29
CA CYS A 28 -2.46 19.96 11.04
C CYS A 28 -2.14 18.71 11.88
N ASP A 29 -1.09 18.71 12.70
CA ASP A 29 -0.80 17.58 13.61
C ASP A 29 -1.54 17.69 14.96
N LYS A 30 -2.36 18.73 15.14
CA LYS A 30 -3.21 18.90 16.32
C LYS A 30 -4.28 17.81 16.44
N PHE A 31 -4.56 17.10 15.35
CA PHE A 31 -5.51 16.00 15.27
C PHE A 31 -4.87 14.71 15.80
N LYS A 32 -5.05 14.44 17.09
CA LYS A 32 -4.60 13.18 17.71
C LYS A 32 -5.68 12.11 17.58
N ILE A 33 -5.39 11.09 16.80
CA ILE A 33 -6.20 9.86 16.78
C ILE A 33 -5.83 9.04 18.03
N THR A 34 -6.76 8.89 18.95
CA THR A 34 -6.62 8.04 20.15
C THR A 34 -7.61 6.88 20.09
N GLY A 35 -7.34 5.79 20.82
CA GLY A 35 -8.27 4.65 20.89
C GLY A 35 -8.22 3.66 19.72
N ILE A 36 -7.41 3.93 18.68
CA ILE A 36 -7.08 2.95 17.65
C ILE A 36 -5.79 2.22 18.03
N ARG A 37 -5.88 0.89 18.02
CA ARG A 37 -4.73 0.01 18.18
C ARG A 37 -3.93 0.00 16.87
N PRO A 38 -2.61 0.28 16.89
CA PRO A 38 -1.80 0.33 15.67
C PRO A 38 -1.64 -1.04 15.01
N ASP A 39 -1.95 -2.12 15.73
CA ASP A 39 -1.87 -3.50 15.27
C ASP A 39 -3.19 -4.06 14.70
N MET A 40 -4.25 -3.24 14.59
CA MET A 40 -5.57 -3.67 14.14
C MET A 40 -6.24 -2.63 13.24
N ALA A 41 -7.03 -3.12 12.29
CA ALA A 41 -7.98 -2.30 11.56
C ALA A 41 -9.08 -1.80 12.52
N PRO A 42 -9.46 -0.50 12.50
CA PRO A 42 -10.54 -0.01 13.34
C PRO A 42 -11.87 -0.65 12.94
N ASN A 43 -12.60 -1.24 13.89
CA ASN A 43 -13.97 -1.66 13.62
C ASN A 43 -14.85 -0.45 13.25
N GLU A 44 -16.09 -0.69 12.81
CA GLU A 44 -17.02 0.37 12.37
C GLU A 44 -17.15 1.51 13.40
N GLN A 45 -17.35 1.17 14.68
CA GLN A 45 -17.50 2.17 15.73
C GLN A 45 -16.23 3.02 15.90
N GLN A 46 -15.06 2.39 15.86
CA GLN A 46 -13.77 3.08 15.92
C GLN A 46 -13.54 3.93 14.67
N LEU A 47 -13.92 3.44 13.49
CA LEU A 47 -13.80 4.14 12.23
C LEU A 47 -14.64 5.43 12.26
N LEU A 48 -15.91 5.34 12.64
CA LEU A 48 -16.81 6.50 12.78
C LEU A 48 -16.28 7.54 13.76
N GLN A 49 -15.68 7.11 14.87
CA GLN A 49 -15.06 8.01 15.85
C GLN A 49 -13.88 8.79 15.27
N VAL A 50 -13.11 8.20 14.36
CA VAL A 50 -11.92 8.84 13.81
C VAL A 50 -12.17 9.54 12.48
N CYS A 51 -13.29 9.26 11.82
CA CYS A 51 -13.60 9.80 10.51
C CYS A 51 -13.65 11.33 10.49
N GLY A 52 -14.34 11.97 11.45
CA GLY A 52 -14.34 13.42 11.55
C GLY A 52 -12.93 14.01 11.68
N ILE A 53 -12.11 13.43 12.57
CA ILE A 53 -10.73 13.85 12.82
C ILE A 53 -9.85 13.65 11.56
N MET A 54 -10.02 12.53 10.86
CA MET A 54 -9.28 12.20 9.65
C MET A 54 -9.61 13.15 8.51
N LEU A 55 -10.89 13.41 8.26
CA LEU A 55 -11.36 14.32 7.21
C LEU A 55 -10.95 15.76 7.49
N GLU A 56 -11.05 16.22 8.74
CA GLU A 56 -10.55 17.54 9.16
C GLU A 56 -9.03 17.65 8.94
N ARG A 57 -8.26 16.60 9.26
CA ARG A 57 -6.83 16.58 9.02
C ARG A 57 -6.49 16.68 7.54
N PHE A 58 -7.17 15.92 6.68
CA PHE A 58 -6.97 16.00 5.23
C PHE A 58 -7.32 17.37 4.68
N SER A 59 -8.45 17.94 5.10
CA SER A 59 -8.84 19.30 4.71
C SER A 59 -7.81 20.34 5.18
N CYS A 60 -7.26 20.19 6.38
CA CYS A 60 -6.19 21.08 6.87
C CYS A 60 -4.94 20.98 5.98
N ILE A 61 -4.51 19.77 5.61
CA ILE A 61 -3.32 19.56 4.76
C ILE A 61 -3.54 20.19 3.39
N ASP A 62 -4.66 19.87 2.73
CA ASP A 62 -4.98 20.37 1.39
C ASP A 62 -5.07 21.90 1.37
N ASN A 63 -5.81 22.50 2.30
CA ASN A 63 -5.89 23.96 2.44
C ASN A 63 -4.52 24.60 2.72
N SER A 64 -3.69 23.97 3.55
CA SER A 64 -2.35 24.50 3.87
C SER A 64 -1.41 24.47 2.66
N ILE A 65 -1.51 23.43 1.84
CA ILE A 65 -0.78 23.31 0.59
C ILE A 65 -1.29 24.35 -0.43
N LYS A 66 -2.60 24.52 -0.52
CA LYS A 66 -3.24 25.53 -1.38
C LYS A 66 -2.87 26.95 -1.01
N ASP A 67 -2.90 27.28 0.28
CA ASP A 67 -2.48 28.60 0.78
C ASP A 67 -0.99 28.89 0.51
N CYS A 68 -0.17 27.84 0.56
CA CYS A 68 1.29 27.92 0.41
C CYS A 68 1.73 28.00 -1.05
N THR A 69 1.11 27.21 -1.92
CA THR A 69 1.54 27.02 -3.33
C THR A 69 0.61 27.68 -4.35
N GLY A 70 -0.60 28.07 -3.94
CA GLY A 70 -1.67 28.53 -4.82
C GLY A 70 -2.44 27.39 -5.51
N GLN A 71 -2.04 26.13 -5.30
CA GLN A 71 -2.61 24.95 -5.96
C GLN A 71 -3.03 23.90 -4.93
N ASP A 72 -4.13 23.19 -5.18
CA ASP A 72 -4.53 22.06 -4.33
C ASP A 72 -3.81 20.75 -4.70
N LEU A 73 -4.02 19.72 -3.88
CA LEU A 73 -3.35 18.42 -4.06
C LEU A 73 -3.64 17.76 -5.41
N GLU A 74 -4.84 17.96 -5.96
CA GLU A 74 -5.22 17.43 -7.26
C GLU A 74 -4.43 18.12 -8.38
N GLU A 75 -4.37 19.45 -8.36
CA GLU A 75 -3.58 20.20 -9.33
C GLU A 75 -2.08 19.87 -9.26
N LEU A 76 -1.53 19.76 -8.06
CA LEU A 76 -0.11 19.43 -7.85
C LEU A 76 0.25 18.00 -8.25
N SER A 77 -0.73 17.08 -8.29
CA SER A 77 -0.51 15.71 -8.75
C SER A 77 -0.04 15.63 -10.21
N SER A 78 -0.30 16.69 -10.99
CA SER A 78 0.11 16.83 -12.40
C SER A 78 1.29 17.79 -12.60
N SER A 79 2.04 18.11 -11.53
CA SER A 79 3.21 18.98 -11.61
C SER A 79 4.33 18.41 -12.48
N ASP A 80 5.06 19.29 -13.19
CA ASP A 80 6.29 18.91 -13.90
C ASP A 80 7.41 18.44 -12.96
N ASN A 81 7.35 18.83 -11.68
CA ASN A 81 8.25 18.33 -10.66
C ASN A 81 7.80 16.95 -10.18
N THR A 82 8.47 15.90 -10.66
CA THR A 82 8.15 14.50 -10.35
C THR A 82 8.01 14.21 -8.85
N THR A 83 8.84 14.80 -7.98
CA THR A 83 8.74 14.58 -6.53
C THR A 83 7.48 15.21 -5.95
N VAL A 84 7.13 16.42 -6.39
CA VAL A 84 5.90 17.11 -5.98
C VAL A 84 4.68 16.36 -6.50
N ALA A 85 4.69 15.94 -7.77
CA ALA A 85 3.63 15.16 -8.39
C ALA A 85 3.40 13.82 -7.67
N ASP A 86 4.46 13.05 -7.41
CA ASP A 86 4.37 11.76 -6.72
C ASP A 86 3.82 11.93 -5.30
N THR A 87 4.33 12.92 -4.55
CA THR A 87 3.89 13.19 -3.17
C THR A 87 2.44 13.68 -3.11
N SER A 88 2.06 14.58 -4.02
CA SER A 88 0.70 15.14 -4.07
C SER A 88 -0.30 14.08 -4.52
N THR A 89 0.05 13.24 -5.50
CA THR A 89 -0.78 12.10 -5.92
C THR A 89 -1.01 11.13 -4.76
N MET A 90 0.03 10.84 -3.99
CA MET A 90 -0.08 9.98 -2.81
C MET A 90 -1.04 10.58 -1.78
N LEU A 91 -0.85 11.84 -1.41
CA LEU A 91 -1.70 12.54 -0.44
C LEU A 91 -3.16 12.62 -0.91
N PHE A 92 -3.37 12.97 -2.18
CA PHE A 92 -4.69 13.04 -2.80
C PHE A 92 -5.42 11.69 -2.77
N ASN A 93 -4.72 10.61 -3.14
CA ASN A 93 -5.31 9.27 -3.12
C ASN A 93 -5.66 8.81 -1.70
N LEU A 94 -4.85 9.19 -0.70
CA LEU A 94 -5.13 8.89 0.70
C LEU A 94 -6.31 9.68 1.24
N GLN A 95 -6.43 10.96 0.88
CA GLN A 95 -7.60 11.76 1.21
C GLN A 95 -8.86 11.12 0.62
N ARG A 96 -8.84 10.74 -0.66
CA ARG A 96 -9.97 10.06 -1.31
C ARG A 96 -10.29 8.71 -0.68
N LEU A 97 -9.27 7.93 -0.31
CA LEU A 97 -9.47 6.68 0.43
C LEU A 97 -10.14 6.94 1.79
N GLY A 98 -9.70 7.96 2.52
CA GLY A 98 -10.31 8.36 3.79
C GLY A 98 -11.76 8.81 3.63
N VAL A 99 -12.06 9.60 2.59
CA VAL A 99 -13.44 9.99 2.24
C VAL A 99 -14.30 8.77 1.98
N ASP A 100 -13.87 7.87 1.08
CA ASP A 100 -14.67 6.68 0.76
C ASP A 100 -14.81 5.74 1.97
N LEU A 101 -13.79 5.58 2.82
CA LEU A 101 -13.91 4.79 4.05
C LEU A 101 -14.85 5.43 5.09
N CYS A 102 -14.99 6.75 5.08
CA CYS A 102 -15.81 7.48 6.04
C CYS A 102 -17.23 7.81 5.55
N ASP A 103 -17.49 7.61 4.27
CA ASP A 103 -18.81 7.72 3.68
C ASP A 103 -19.56 6.40 3.83
N GLU A 104 -20.57 6.37 4.70
CA GLU A 104 -21.39 5.17 4.98
C GLU A 104 -22.12 4.63 3.74
N ASP A 105 -22.38 5.50 2.75
CA ASP A 105 -23.05 5.12 1.51
C ASP A 105 -22.05 4.58 0.45
N SER A 106 -20.75 4.61 0.73
CA SER A 106 -19.74 4.16 -0.21
C SER A 106 -19.61 2.63 -0.23
N LEU A 107 -19.37 2.08 -1.43
CA LEU A 107 -19.10 0.66 -1.61
C LEU A 107 -17.86 0.20 -0.82
N LEU A 108 -16.86 1.08 -0.65
CA LEU A 108 -15.64 0.75 0.07
C LEU A 108 -15.90 0.65 1.57
N HIS A 109 -16.68 1.58 2.14
CA HIS A 109 -17.09 1.53 3.53
C HIS A 109 -17.87 0.26 3.82
N ALA A 110 -18.91 -0.02 3.01
CA ALA A 110 -19.74 -1.21 3.17
C ALA A 110 -18.91 -2.50 3.09
N SER A 111 -17.98 -2.59 2.11
CA SER A 111 -17.12 -3.76 1.96
C SER A 111 -16.10 -3.89 3.08
N TYR A 112 -15.56 -2.78 3.58
CA TYR A 112 -14.64 -2.76 4.72
C TYR A 112 -15.32 -3.21 6.01
N VAL A 113 -16.44 -2.58 6.39
CA VAL A 113 -17.17 -2.86 7.64
C VAL A 113 -17.65 -4.30 7.67
N ALA A 114 -18.14 -4.83 6.54
CA ALA A 114 -18.59 -6.22 6.45
C ALA A 114 -17.47 -7.26 6.71
N ASN A 115 -16.20 -6.89 6.56
CA ASN A 115 -15.07 -7.82 6.61
C ASN A 115 -14.03 -7.48 7.69
N VAL A 116 -14.17 -6.36 8.40
CA VAL A 116 -13.13 -5.84 9.33
C VAL A 116 -12.76 -6.81 10.45
N ASP A 117 -13.73 -7.55 10.98
CA ASP A 117 -13.46 -8.54 12.03
C ASP A 117 -12.64 -9.71 11.48
N CYS A 118 -12.99 -10.22 10.30
CA CYS A 118 -12.23 -11.28 9.64
C CYS A 118 -10.83 -10.80 9.25
N PHE A 119 -10.69 -9.58 8.73
CA PHE A 119 -9.39 -8.97 8.47
C PHE A 119 -8.53 -8.93 9.73
N ASN A 120 -9.09 -8.49 10.86
CA ASN A 120 -8.37 -8.41 12.11
C ASN A 120 -7.92 -9.78 12.61
N ASP A 121 -8.77 -10.81 12.49
CA ASP A 121 -8.40 -12.16 12.88
C ASP A 121 -7.35 -12.77 11.94
N PHE A 122 -7.46 -12.52 10.64
CA PHE A 122 -6.45 -12.89 9.65
C PHE A 122 -5.10 -12.24 9.95
N LEU A 123 -5.08 -10.94 10.26
CA LEU A 123 -3.87 -10.17 10.55
C LEU A 123 -3.17 -10.56 11.86
N ARG A 124 -3.91 -11.14 12.82
CA ARG A 124 -3.33 -11.65 14.08
C ARG A 124 -2.60 -12.97 13.90
N LYS A 125 -2.93 -13.74 12.86
CA LYS A 125 -2.27 -15.01 12.57
C LYS A 125 -0.99 -14.74 11.79
N PRO A 126 0.14 -15.38 12.17
CA PRO A 126 1.29 -15.43 11.27
C PRO A 126 0.94 -16.32 10.07
N HIS A 127 1.36 -15.90 8.88
CA HIS A 127 1.23 -16.66 7.63
C HIS A 127 2.63 -17.02 7.09
N PRO A 128 3.42 -17.81 7.83
CA PRO A 128 4.79 -18.14 7.45
C PRO A 128 4.85 -18.84 6.09
N GLU A 129 3.82 -19.59 5.71
CA GLU A 129 3.70 -20.29 4.44
C GLU A 129 3.89 -19.35 3.23
N CYS A 130 3.39 -18.12 3.29
CA CYS A 130 3.55 -17.17 2.20
C CYS A 130 4.99 -16.68 2.07
N LEU A 131 5.69 -16.49 3.19
CA LEU A 131 7.10 -16.08 3.20
C LEU A 131 8.01 -17.23 2.79
N GLU A 132 7.73 -18.44 3.26
CA GLU A 132 8.46 -19.66 2.90
C GLU A 132 8.32 -19.98 1.41
N GLU A 133 7.10 -19.88 0.87
CA GLU A 133 6.86 -20.02 -0.57
C GLU A 133 7.61 -18.95 -1.37
N ALA A 134 7.49 -17.68 -0.97
CA ALA A 134 8.16 -16.57 -1.63
C ALA A 134 9.69 -16.75 -1.69
N ASN A 135 10.32 -17.15 -0.57
CA ASN A 135 11.74 -17.44 -0.51
C ASN A 135 12.13 -18.59 -1.45
N THR A 136 11.37 -19.70 -1.40
CA THR A 136 11.64 -20.88 -2.24
C THR A 136 11.57 -20.54 -3.72
N VAL A 137 10.54 -19.79 -4.14
CA VAL A 137 10.36 -19.38 -5.53
C VAL A 137 11.43 -18.37 -5.95
N TYR A 138 11.80 -17.43 -5.07
CA TYR A 138 12.87 -16.48 -5.34
C TYR A 138 14.23 -17.17 -5.53
N GLU A 139 14.60 -18.11 -4.66
CA GLU A 139 15.84 -18.87 -4.79
C GLU A 139 15.90 -19.63 -6.11
N ALA A 140 14.81 -20.31 -6.48
CA ALA A 140 14.71 -21.00 -7.77
C ALA A 140 14.84 -20.03 -8.96
N TYR A 141 14.20 -18.86 -8.88
CA TYR A 141 14.27 -17.83 -9.91
C TYR A 141 15.70 -17.31 -10.11
N ILE A 142 16.41 -16.99 -9.03
CA ILE A 142 17.79 -16.51 -9.11
C ILE A 142 18.75 -17.57 -9.61
N GLN A 143 18.57 -18.84 -9.21
CA GLN A 143 19.37 -19.93 -9.77
C GLN A 143 19.18 -20.06 -11.27
N ALA A 144 17.93 -19.96 -11.76
CA ALA A 144 17.65 -19.96 -13.20
C ALA A 144 18.31 -18.77 -13.91
N GLN A 145 18.26 -17.57 -13.33
CA GLN A 145 18.92 -16.37 -13.88
C GLN A 145 20.46 -16.53 -13.96
N LYS A 146 21.08 -17.13 -12.94
CA LYS A 146 22.52 -17.41 -12.91
C LYS A 146 22.93 -18.38 -14.03
N VAL A 147 22.14 -19.42 -14.29
CA VAL A 147 22.37 -20.35 -15.41
C VAL A 147 22.27 -19.65 -16.76
N LEU A 148 21.38 -18.67 -16.90
CA LEU A 148 21.20 -17.87 -18.12
C LEU A 148 22.27 -16.78 -18.28
N GLY A 149 23.25 -16.69 -17.39
CA GLY A 149 24.37 -15.74 -17.47
C GLY A 149 24.03 -14.32 -17.01
N ALA A 150 22.92 -14.14 -16.28
CA ALA A 150 22.65 -12.85 -15.63
C ALA A 150 23.64 -12.63 -14.48
N VAL A 151 24.55 -11.68 -14.65
CA VAL A 151 25.51 -11.27 -13.61
C VAL A 151 24.93 -10.06 -12.90
N LYS A 152 24.53 -10.23 -11.63
CA LYS A 152 24.14 -9.14 -10.74
C LYS A 152 25.17 -8.99 -9.63
N THR A 153 25.32 -7.78 -9.12
CA THR A 153 26.09 -7.53 -7.90
C THR A 153 25.34 -8.07 -6.68
N LEU A 154 26.06 -8.30 -5.57
CA LEU A 154 25.44 -8.74 -4.31
C LEU A 154 24.39 -7.75 -3.80
N THR A 155 24.59 -6.45 -4.03
CA THR A 155 23.66 -5.40 -3.64
C THR A 155 22.39 -5.42 -4.48
N GLU A 156 22.51 -5.57 -5.81
CA GLU A 156 21.36 -5.71 -6.71
C GLU A 156 20.58 -6.99 -6.41
N GLU A 157 21.26 -8.10 -6.13
CA GLU A 157 20.62 -9.36 -5.74
C GLU A 157 19.88 -9.23 -4.40
N ALA A 158 20.42 -8.49 -3.43
CA ALA A 158 19.74 -8.26 -2.15
C ALA A 158 18.50 -7.36 -2.29
N GLN A 159 18.59 -6.29 -3.10
CA GLN A 159 17.45 -5.40 -3.37
C GLN A 159 16.35 -6.13 -4.17
N ASP A 160 16.74 -6.94 -5.16
CA ASP A 160 15.81 -7.78 -5.90
C ASP A 160 15.13 -8.79 -4.98
N ALA A 161 15.87 -9.39 -4.05
CA ALA A 161 15.31 -10.32 -3.07
C ALA A 161 14.19 -9.66 -2.27
N GLU A 162 14.47 -8.52 -1.64
CA GLU A 162 13.51 -7.84 -0.79
C GLU A 162 12.26 -7.41 -1.57
N CYS A 163 12.44 -6.89 -2.80
CA CYS A 163 11.31 -6.52 -3.67
C CYS A 163 10.46 -7.74 -4.08
N LEU A 164 11.09 -8.79 -4.61
CA LEU A 164 10.40 -9.97 -5.14
C LEU A 164 9.74 -10.80 -4.04
N ILE A 165 10.45 -11.04 -2.94
CA ILE A 165 9.94 -11.81 -1.80
C ILE A 165 8.76 -11.07 -1.16
N THR A 166 8.88 -9.75 -0.94
CA THR A 166 7.79 -8.96 -0.34
C THR A 166 6.57 -8.96 -1.24
N ALA A 167 6.75 -8.71 -2.54
CA ALA A 167 5.64 -8.71 -3.49
C ALA A 167 4.93 -10.06 -3.53
N HIS A 168 5.68 -11.16 -3.61
CA HIS A 168 5.13 -12.51 -3.60
C HIS A 168 4.38 -12.80 -2.29
N THR A 169 4.98 -12.46 -1.15
CA THR A 169 4.38 -12.67 0.17
C THR A 169 3.06 -11.93 0.29
N VAL A 170 2.99 -10.67 -0.17
CA VAL A 170 1.76 -9.87 -0.20
C VAL A 170 0.72 -10.52 -1.10
N ALA A 171 1.10 -10.93 -2.31
CA ALA A 171 0.18 -11.61 -3.24
C ALA A 171 -0.40 -12.89 -2.64
N CYS A 172 0.44 -13.76 -2.09
CA CYS A 172 0.00 -14.97 -1.37
C CYS A 172 -0.95 -14.64 -0.21
N ALA A 173 -0.59 -13.65 0.63
CA ALA A 173 -1.43 -13.25 1.76
C ALA A 173 -2.81 -12.73 1.32
N THR A 174 -2.90 -12.03 0.18
CA THR A 174 -4.22 -11.64 -0.36
C THR A 174 -5.07 -12.84 -0.78
N ILE A 175 -4.45 -13.90 -1.28
CA ILE A 175 -5.17 -15.11 -1.68
C ILE A 175 -5.69 -15.85 -0.45
N LEU A 176 -4.83 -16.08 0.55
CA LEU A 176 -5.24 -16.70 1.81
C LEU A 176 -6.37 -15.91 2.48
N LEU A 177 -6.31 -14.58 2.41
CA LEU A 177 -7.38 -13.73 2.90
C LEU A 177 -8.70 -13.92 2.12
N GLY A 178 -8.63 -14.12 0.81
CA GLY A 178 -9.79 -14.44 -0.01
C GLY A 178 -10.37 -15.81 0.30
N GLU A 179 -9.53 -16.78 0.63
CA GLU A 179 -9.93 -18.13 1.05
C GLU A 179 -10.57 -18.13 2.44
N GLU A 180 -10.03 -17.37 3.39
CA GLU A 180 -10.53 -17.29 4.77
C GLU A 180 -11.74 -16.36 4.92
N CYS A 181 -11.68 -15.16 4.33
CA CYS A 181 -12.65 -14.08 4.54
C CYS A 181 -13.55 -13.81 3.32
N GLY A 182 -13.32 -14.51 2.21
CA GLY A 182 -14.09 -14.37 0.97
C GLY A 182 -13.55 -13.31 0.01
N GLU A 183 -14.05 -13.38 -1.23
CA GLU A 183 -13.56 -12.56 -2.35
C GLU A 183 -13.76 -11.05 -2.13
N VAL A 184 -14.81 -10.65 -1.41
CA VAL A 184 -15.05 -9.24 -1.06
C VAL A 184 -13.92 -8.71 -0.16
N ALA A 185 -13.46 -9.49 0.81
CA ALA A 185 -12.34 -9.11 1.68
C ALA A 185 -11.05 -8.96 0.86
N ARG A 186 -10.74 -9.94 0.00
CA ARG A 186 -9.57 -9.89 -0.88
C ARG A 186 -9.58 -8.64 -1.77
N THR A 187 -10.67 -8.43 -2.50
CA THR A 187 -10.79 -7.30 -3.43
C THR A 187 -10.76 -5.95 -2.71
N THR A 188 -11.36 -5.84 -1.53
CA THR A 188 -11.28 -4.65 -0.67
C THR A 188 -9.83 -4.35 -0.28
N LEU A 189 -9.07 -5.36 0.19
CA LEU A 189 -7.66 -5.15 0.54
C LEU A 189 -6.82 -4.73 -0.67
N VAL A 190 -6.99 -5.41 -1.82
CA VAL A 190 -6.27 -5.08 -3.06
C VAL A 190 -6.59 -3.65 -3.50
N GLU A 191 -7.85 -3.23 -3.40
CA GLU A 191 -8.26 -1.87 -3.74
C GLU A 191 -7.63 -0.83 -2.81
N VAL A 192 -7.58 -1.10 -1.49
CA VAL A 192 -6.89 -0.21 -0.56
C VAL A 192 -5.40 -0.15 -0.88
N MET A 193 -4.73 -1.28 -1.07
CA MET A 193 -3.32 -1.34 -1.45
C MET A 193 -3.04 -0.56 -2.73
N ARG A 194 -3.93 -0.66 -3.72
CA ARG A 194 -3.85 0.07 -4.99
C ARG A 194 -3.92 1.57 -4.77
N ARG A 195 -4.89 2.05 -3.99
CA ARG A 195 -5.09 3.48 -3.73
C ARG A 195 -3.96 4.09 -2.92
N VAL A 196 -3.49 3.39 -1.90
CA VAL A 196 -2.34 3.86 -1.10
C VAL A 196 -1.01 3.64 -1.81
N ARG A 197 -1.00 3.04 -3.01
CA ARG A 197 0.23 2.62 -3.69
C ARG A 197 1.14 1.85 -2.73
N TYR A 198 0.57 0.89 -2.00
CA TYR A 198 1.22 0.23 -0.86
C TYR A 198 2.63 -0.25 -1.19
N MET A 199 2.80 -0.84 -2.36
CA MET A 199 4.12 -1.32 -2.80
C MET A 199 5.08 -0.15 -2.99
N SER A 200 4.66 0.99 -3.55
CA SER A 200 5.52 2.18 -3.63
C SER A 200 5.84 2.78 -2.25
N LEU A 201 4.94 2.66 -1.25
CA LEU A 201 5.15 3.23 0.10
C LEU A 201 5.94 2.33 1.05
N SER A 202 5.68 1.04 0.99
CA SER A 202 6.35 0.05 1.82
C SER A 202 7.67 -0.40 1.19
N MET A 203 7.88 -0.12 -0.10
CA MET A 203 9.04 -0.54 -0.86
C MET A 203 9.73 0.61 -1.59
N ASP A 204 10.34 1.54 -0.86
CA ASP A 204 11.59 2.20 -1.35
C ASP A 204 12.63 1.17 -1.89
N VAL A 205 12.39 -0.11 -1.59
CA VAL A 205 13.04 -1.33 -2.08
C VAL A 205 12.87 -1.59 -3.58
N CYS A 206 11.73 -1.27 -4.21
CA CYS A 206 11.45 -1.64 -5.61
C CYS A 206 11.67 -0.47 -6.59
N THR A 207 12.64 -0.57 -7.48
CA THR A 207 12.79 0.32 -8.64
C THR A 207 11.74 0.01 -9.71
N LYS A 208 11.59 0.91 -10.70
CA LYS A 208 10.69 0.69 -11.85
C LYS A 208 11.06 -0.59 -12.62
N GLU A 209 12.36 -0.86 -12.77
CA GLU A 209 12.88 -2.04 -13.45
C GLU A 209 12.52 -3.32 -12.71
N GLN A 210 12.66 -3.33 -11.38
CA GLN A 210 12.25 -4.46 -10.53
C GLN A 210 10.73 -4.70 -10.61
N PHE A 211 9.96 -3.62 -10.71
CA PHE A 211 8.51 -3.70 -10.87
C PHE A 211 8.08 -4.33 -12.19
N GLU A 212 8.78 -4.02 -13.28
CA GLU A 212 8.53 -4.66 -14.57
C GLU A 212 9.05 -6.11 -14.61
N MET A 213 10.14 -6.39 -13.90
CA MET A 213 10.63 -7.76 -13.68
C MET A 213 9.60 -8.62 -12.94
N LEU A 214 8.93 -8.08 -11.91
CA LEU A 214 7.84 -8.76 -11.19
C LEU A 214 6.75 -9.27 -12.13
N LYS A 215 6.28 -8.40 -13.03
CA LYS A 215 5.12 -8.67 -13.90
C LYS A 215 5.44 -9.59 -15.05
N THR A 216 6.64 -9.50 -15.59
CA THR A 216 7.01 -10.18 -16.84
C THR A 216 7.86 -11.41 -16.57
N GLY A 217 9.07 -11.22 -16.05
CA GLY A 217 10.04 -12.28 -15.80
C GLY A 217 9.65 -13.18 -14.65
N TYR A 218 9.42 -12.60 -13.47
CA TYR A 218 9.13 -13.35 -12.25
C TYR A 218 7.78 -14.06 -12.35
N LEU A 219 6.67 -13.35 -12.64
CA LEU A 219 5.35 -13.97 -12.80
C LEU A 219 5.28 -14.98 -13.95
N GLY A 220 6.12 -14.83 -14.98
CA GLY A 220 6.26 -15.81 -16.05
C GLY A 220 7.01 -17.07 -15.61
N PHE A 221 7.97 -16.93 -14.70
CA PHE A 221 8.72 -18.03 -14.09
C PHE A 221 7.91 -18.80 -13.05
N VAL A 222 7.10 -18.10 -12.23
CA VAL A 222 6.24 -18.78 -11.26
C VAL A 222 5.13 -19.49 -12.04
N GLU A 223 5.22 -20.81 -12.16
CA GLU A 223 4.26 -21.68 -12.85
C GLU A 223 2.95 -21.82 -12.03
N LEU A 224 2.25 -20.70 -11.82
CA LEU A 224 0.98 -20.64 -11.11
C LEU A 224 -0.18 -21.03 -12.02
N GLU A 225 -1.17 -21.73 -11.45
CA GLU A 225 -2.47 -21.94 -12.10
C GLU A 225 -3.14 -20.58 -12.40
N GLU A 226 -3.92 -20.51 -13.49
CA GLU A 226 -4.47 -19.24 -14.00
C GLU A 226 -5.26 -18.40 -12.97
N PRO A 227 -6.12 -18.96 -12.09
CA PRO A 227 -6.79 -18.17 -11.06
C PRO A 227 -5.79 -17.51 -10.11
N ARG A 228 -4.79 -18.28 -9.65
CA ARG A 228 -3.73 -17.81 -8.74
C ARG A 228 -2.83 -16.78 -9.42
N LYS A 229 -2.46 -17.02 -10.68
CA LYS A 229 -1.66 -16.10 -11.50
C LYS A 229 -2.35 -14.76 -11.69
N SER A 230 -3.67 -14.76 -11.88
CA SER A 230 -4.49 -13.54 -11.97
C SER A 230 -4.43 -12.73 -10.67
N TYR A 231 -4.52 -13.38 -9.51
CA TYR A 231 -4.42 -12.70 -8.21
C TYR A 231 -3.03 -12.10 -7.96
N PHE A 232 -1.97 -12.84 -8.32
CA PHE A 232 -0.61 -12.32 -8.26
C PHE A 232 -0.43 -11.08 -9.15
N ARG A 233 -0.96 -11.12 -10.38
CA ARG A 233 -0.94 -9.96 -11.28
C ARG A 233 -1.65 -8.75 -10.66
N GLN A 234 -2.85 -8.93 -10.10
CA GLN A 234 -3.60 -7.86 -9.44
C GLN A 234 -2.82 -7.27 -8.26
N ALA A 235 -2.22 -8.11 -7.41
CA ALA A 235 -1.43 -7.66 -6.27
C ALA A 235 -0.18 -6.88 -6.70
N PHE A 236 0.50 -7.34 -7.75
CA PHE A 236 1.64 -6.61 -8.30
C PHE A 236 1.19 -5.28 -8.92
N GLU A 237 0.10 -5.25 -9.68
CA GLU A 237 -0.44 -4.03 -10.27
C GLU A 237 -0.93 -3.00 -9.24
N ALA A 238 -1.34 -3.44 -8.05
CA ALA A 238 -1.70 -2.55 -6.94
C ALA A 238 -0.53 -1.64 -6.49
N GLY A 239 0.70 -1.92 -6.91
CA GLY A 239 1.86 -1.07 -6.64
C GLY A 239 2.26 -0.08 -7.72
N LYS A 240 1.57 -0.06 -8.87
CA LYS A 240 2.01 0.70 -10.04
C LYS A 240 1.98 2.22 -9.78
N LYS A 241 3.07 2.90 -10.18
CA LYS A 241 3.13 4.36 -10.31
C LYS A 241 2.15 4.86 -11.37
#